data_AF-A0A1L5PNW7-F1
#
_entry.id   AF-A0A1L5PNW7-F1
#
_cell.length_a   1.000
_cell.length_b   1.000
_cell.length_c   1.000
_cell.angle_alpha   90.00
_cell.angle_beta   90.00
_cell.angle_gamma   90.00
#
_symmetry.space_group_name_H-M   'P 1'
#
loop_
_entity.id
_entity.type
_entity.pdbx_description
1 polymer ?
#
loop_
_entity_poly.entity_id
_entity_poly.type
_entity_poly.pdbx_seq_one_letter_code
_entity_poly.pdbx_strand_id
1 'polypeptide(L)'
;MTIKTIGRCLGQADDGSLWFFCNGCNLPHSLNVGAGNGPRWGYNGNAEAPTFTPSVLSRYRMGSKETICHSFVTEGRIQYLADSTHQLAGQTVDLPDWEAAWNNW
;
A
#
# COMPACT_ATOMS: atom_id res chain seq x y z
N MET A 1 -13.08 6.91 10.84
CA MET A 1 -11.63 7.06 10.63
C MET A 1 -11.47 8.00 9.46
N THR A 2 -10.81 9.14 9.67
CA THR A 2 -10.54 10.09 8.59
C THR A 2 -9.14 9.80 8.05
N ILE A 3 -8.99 9.73 6.73
CA ILE A 3 -7.69 9.60 6.09
C ILE A 3 -7.44 10.89 5.31
N LYS A 4 -6.39 11.62 5.68
CA LYS A 4 -6.00 12.88 5.04
C LYS A 4 -4.96 12.59 3.96
N THR A 5 -5.12 13.17 2.77
CA THR A 5 -4.07 13.16 1.74
C THR A 5 -2.82 13.90 2.25
N ILE A 6 -1.66 13.25 2.15
CA ILE A 6 -0.36 13.82 2.55
C ILE A 6 0.64 13.93 1.39
N GLY A 7 0.28 13.43 0.22
CA GLY A 7 1.03 13.57 -1.03
C GLY A 7 0.33 12.78 -2.14
N ARG A 8 0.90 12.80 -3.35
CA ARG A 8 0.32 12.11 -4.52
C ARG A 8 -0.01 10.65 -4.25
N CYS A 9 0.87 9.89 -3.60
CA CYS A 9 0.66 8.45 -3.42
C CYS A 9 -0.04 8.06 -2.12
N LEU A 10 -0.02 8.94 -1.11
CA LEU A 10 -0.30 8.55 0.27
C LEU A 10 -1.40 9.36 0.95
N GLY A 11 -2.22 8.63 1.72
CA GLY A 11 -3.03 9.16 2.80
C GLY A 11 -2.45 8.83 4.18
N GLN A 12 -2.84 9.57 5.21
CA GLN A 12 -2.51 9.29 6.60
C GLN A 12 -3.76 9.36 7.49
N ALA A 13 -3.95 8.35 8.33
CA ALA A 13 -5.03 8.31 9.31
C ALA A 13 -4.61 8.96 10.64
N ASP A 14 -5.58 9.26 11.50
CA ASP A 14 -5.35 9.91 12.80
C ASP A 14 -4.44 9.10 13.75
N ASP A 15 -4.35 7.79 13.57
CA ASP A 15 -3.45 6.89 14.31
C ASP A 15 -2.00 6.89 13.78
N GLY A 16 -1.72 7.70 12.75
CA GLY A 16 -0.41 7.83 12.10
C GLY A 16 -0.13 6.78 11.03
N SER A 17 -1.01 5.81 10.81
CA SER A 17 -0.84 4.82 9.74
C SER A 17 -0.83 5.48 8.37
N LEU A 18 0.03 5.00 7.49
CA LEU A 18 0.15 5.45 6.11
C LEU A 18 -0.63 4.52 5.19
N TRP A 19 -1.33 5.11 4.23
CA TRP A 19 -2.22 4.42 3.32
C TRP A 19 -1.82 4.70 1.89
N PHE A 20 -1.82 3.66 1.05
CA PHE A 20 -1.66 3.79 -0.40
C PHE A 20 -2.69 2.93 -1.10
N PHE A 21 -3.08 3.28 -2.33
CA PHE A 21 -4.03 2.48 -3.09
C PHE A 21 -3.30 1.41 -3.90
N CYS A 22 -3.74 0.15 -3.76
CA CYS A 22 -3.14 -0.99 -4.44
C CYS A 22 -3.96 -1.36 -5.68
N ASN A 23 -3.44 -1.08 -6.88
CA ASN A 23 -4.12 -1.44 -8.15
C ASN A 23 -4.35 -2.95 -8.29
N GLY A 24 -3.45 -3.79 -7.78
CA GLY A 24 -3.59 -5.25 -7.86
C GLY A 24 -4.74 -5.80 -7.03
N CYS A 25 -4.99 -5.19 -5.87
CA CYS A 25 -6.10 -5.56 -4.99
C CYS A 25 -7.36 -4.73 -5.23
N ASN A 26 -7.24 -3.62 -5.97
CA ASN A 26 -8.26 -2.60 -6.12
C ASN A 26 -8.84 -2.12 -4.79
N LEU A 27 -7.96 -1.89 -3.80
CA LEU A 27 -8.32 -1.38 -2.49
C LEU A 27 -7.13 -0.71 -1.77
N PRO A 28 -7.39 0.13 -0.76
CA PRO A 28 -6.36 0.76 0.06
C PRO A 28 -5.61 -0.24 0.96
N HIS A 29 -4.28 -0.19 0.95
CA HIS A 29 -3.42 -0.88 1.91
C HIS A 29 -2.97 0.10 2.99
N SER A 30 -2.98 -0.32 4.25
CA SER A 30 -2.48 0.46 5.39
C SER A 30 -1.22 -0.13 5.97
N LEU A 31 -0.28 0.74 6.35
CA LEU A 31 1.00 0.39 6.96
C LEU A 31 1.22 1.23 8.22
N ASN A 32 1.62 0.56 9.29
CA ASN A 32 2.18 1.24 10.44
C ASN A 32 3.68 1.46 10.22
N VAL A 33 4.17 2.68 10.42
CA VAL A 33 5.58 3.02 10.19
C VAL A 33 6.28 3.45 11.48
N GLY A 34 7.60 3.28 11.52
CA GLY A 34 8.42 3.68 12.67
C GLY A 34 8.37 2.70 13.84
N ALA A 35 8.62 3.18 15.06
CA ALA A 35 8.64 2.35 16.27
C ALA A 35 7.22 2.04 16.78
N GLY A 36 7.03 0.85 17.36
CA GLY A 36 5.78 0.48 18.02
C GLY A 36 5.51 -1.02 18.00
N ASN A 37 4.35 -1.42 18.52
CA ASN A 37 3.95 -2.82 18.61
C ASN A 37 3.39 -3.37 17.30
N GLY A 38 3.72 -4.62 16.98
CA GLY A 38 3.25 -5.32 15.79
C GLY A 38 4.06 -4.95 14.53
N PRO A 39 3.57 -5.31 13.33
CA PRO A 39 4.28 -5.05 12.07
C PRO A 39 4.59 -3.57 11.88
N ARG A 40 5.85 -3.25 11.56
CA ARG A 40 6.33 -1.87 11.38
C ARG A 40 7.27 -1.79 10.18
N TRP A 41 6.99 -0.84 9.31
CA TRP A 41 7.82 -0.56 8.14
C TRP A 41 8.69 0.68 8.37
N GLY A 42 9.92 0.63 7.87
CA GLY A 42 10.69 1.83 7.56
C GLY A 42 10.02 2.58 6.42
N TYR A 43 10.10 3.90 6.48
CA TYR A 43 9.54 4.82 5.48
C TYR A 43 10.56 5.92 5.21
N ASN A 44 10.79 6.25 3.93
CA ASN A 44 11.75 7.28 3.53
C ASN A 44 11.30 8.72 3.80
N GLY A 45 10.06 8.95 4.26
CA GLY A 45 9.53 10.29 4.53
C GLY A 45 8.97 11.02 3.31
N ASN A 46 8.94 10.40 2.13
CA ASN A 46 8.48 11.02 0.89
C ASN A 46 7.09 10.51 0.47
N ALA A 47 6.06 11.35 0.59
CA ALA A 47 4.69 10.96 0.23
C ALA A 47 4.38 11.01 -1.27
N GLU A 48 5.24 11.67 -2.06
CA GLU A 48 5.15 11.75 -3.52
C GLU A 48 5.75 10.51 -4.19
N ALA A 49 6.86 10.02 -3.63
CA ALA A 49 7.60 8.84 -4.07
C ALA A 49 7.98 7.96 -2.86
N PRO A 50 6.98 7.29 -2.23
CA PRO A 50 7.22 6.52 -1.02
C PRO A 50 8.08 5.28 -1.30
N THR A 51 8.94 5.01 -0.33
CA THR A 51 9.67 3.74 -0.22
C THR A 51 9.40 3.15 1.16
N PHE A 52 8.94 1.90 1.20
CA PHE A 52 8.69 1.14 2.42
C PHE A 52 9.63 -0.06 2.53
N THR A 53 10.13 -0.34 3.73
CA THR A 53 10.99 -1.49 4.00
C THR A 53 10.55 -2.22 5.28
N PRO A 54 10.49 -3.56 5.30
CA PRO A 54 10.76 -4.51 4.20
C PRO A 54 9.58 -4.55 3.18
N SER A 55 9.40 -5.66 2.46
CA SER A 55 8.23 -5.87 1.59
C SER A 55 6.92 -5.73 2.36
N VAL A 56 5.87 -5.37 1.64
CA VAL A 56 4.50 -5.29 2.12
C VAL A 56 3.80 -6.60 1.82
N LEU A 57 3.23 -7.23 2.84
CA LEU A 57 2.42 -8.44 2.70
C LEU A 57 1.00 -8.15 3.20
N SER A 58 0.05 -8.11 2.29
CA SER A 58 -1.38 -7.98 2.58
C SER A 58 -2.08 -9.30 2.27
N ARG A 59 -2.83 -9.79 3.25
CA ARG A 59 -3.65 -11.00 3.15
C ARG A 59 -5.06 -10.65 3.58
N TYR A 60 -6.02 -10.84 2.69
CA TYR A 60 -7.43 -10.67 3.03
C TYR A 60 -8.27 -11.71 2.33
N ARG A 61 -9.44 -11.98 2.91
CA ARG A 61 -10.37 -12.98 2.42
C ARG A 61 -11.61 -12.29 1.87
N MET A 62 -11.90 -12.52 0.59
CA MET A 62 -13.11 -12.06 -0.06
C MET A 62 -14.00 -13.27 -0.33
N GLY A 63 -14.98 -13.50 0.55
CA GLY A 63 -15.80 -14.72 0.53
C GLY A 63 -14.98 -15.97 0.84
N SER A 64 -14.94 -16.93 -0.08
CA SER A 64 -14.14 -18.16 0.05
C SER A 64 -12.72 -18.04 -0.50
N LYS A 65 -12.38 -16.93 -1.18
CA LYS A 65 -11.08 -16.75 -1.82
C LYS A 65 -10.14 -15.95 -0.93
N GLU A 66 -8.96 -16.51 -0.64
CA GLU A 66 -7.85 -15.76 -0.07
C GLU A 66 -7.13 -15.00 -1.20
N THR A 67 -6.90 -13.71 -0.98
CA THR A 67 -6.03 -12.89 -1.82
C THR A 67 -4.77 -12.56 -1.06
N ILE A 68 -3.63 -12.86 -1.66
CA ILE A 68 -2.29 -12.49 -1.19
C ILE A 68 -1.76 -11.43 -2.15
N CYS A 69 -1.36 -10.29 -1.59
CA CYS A 69 -0.59 -9.28 -2.28
C CYS A 69 0.73 -9.12 -1.55
N HIS A 70 1.82 -9.49 -2.20
CA HIS A 70 3.16 -9.35 -1.68
C HIS A 70 3.93 -8.44 -2.63
N SER A 71 4.42 -7.31 -2.13
CA SER A 71 5.01 -6.28 -2.98
C SER A 71 6.15 -5.53 -2.32
N PHE A 72 7.01 -4.94 -3.15
CA PHE A 72 7.85 -3.82 -2.74
C PHE A 72 7.22 -2.52 -3.21
N VAL A 73 7.28 -1.50 -2.35
CA VAL A 73 6.93 -0.13 -2.71
C VAL A 73 8.21 0.69 -2.63
N THR A 74 8.66 1.19 -3.77
CA THR A 74 9.94 1.90 -3.91
C THR A 74 9.78 3.04 -4.89
N GLU A 75 10.17 4.24 -4.50
CA GLU A 75 10.14 5.46 -5.31
C GLU A 75 8.78 5.70 -5.99
N GLY A 76 7.68 5.48 -5.24
CA GLY A 76 6.33 5.70 -5.74
C GLY A 76 5.83 4.68 -6.77
N ARG A 77 6.51 3.54 -6.88
CA ARG A 77 6.10 2.39 -7.71
C ARG A 77 5.85 1.18 -6.84
N ILE A 78 4.94 0.32 -7.27
CA ILE A 78 4.66 -0.96 -6.63
C ILE A 78 5.11 -2.10 -7.54
N GLN A 79 6.06 -2.90 -7.05
CA GLN A 79 6.52 -4.14 -7.66
C GLN A 79 5.82 -5.30 -6.97
N TYR A 80 4.93 -5.99 -7.68
CA TYR A 80 4.25 -7.17 -7.17
C TYR A 80 5.12 -8.42 -7.34
N LEU A 81 5.31 -9.16 -6.25
CA LEU A 81 6.09 -10.38 -6.24
C LEU A 81 5.29 -11.57 -6.78
N ALA A 82 6.01 -12.60 -7.22
CA ALA A 82 5.46 -13.75 -7.94
C ALA A 82 4.49 -14.60 -7.10
N ASP A 83 4.54 -14.48 -5.78
CA ASP A 83 3.64 -15.14 -4.83
C ASP A 83 2.36 -14.34 -4.54
N SER A 84 2.15 -13.21 -5.22
CA SER A 84 0.85 -12.53 -5.24
C SER A 84 -0.19 -13.35 -6.02
N THR A 85 -1.42 -13.39 -5.56
CA THR A 85 -2.51 -14.18 -6.18
C THR A 85 -3.44 -13.35 -7.07
N HIS A 86 -3.18 -12.05 -7.22
CA HIS A 86 -3.91 -11.16 -8.11
C HIS A 86 -3.23 -11.03 -9.49
N GLN A 87 -3.94 -10.48 -10.47
CA GLN A 87 -3.50 -10.46 -11.87
C GLN A 87 -2.21 -9.67 -12.15
N LEU A 88 -1.85 -8.73 -11.28
CA LEU A 88 -0.61 -7.96 -11.42
C LEU A 88 0.65 -8.66 -10.86
N ALA A 89 0.58 -9.93 -10.44
CA ALA A 89 1.74 -10.66 -9.94
C ALA A 89 2.91 -10.63 -10.96
N GLY A 90 4.12 -10.33 -10.49
CA GLY A 90 5.32 -10.21 -11.32
C GLY A 90 5.43 -8.90 -12.11
N GLN A 91 4.48 -7.98 -11.96
CA GLN A 91 4.49 -6.68 -12.66
C GLN A 91 4.93 -5.56 -11.73
N THR A 92 5.47 -4.49 -12.32
CA THR A 92 5.74 -3.22 -11.64
C THR A 92 4.92 -2.13 -12.30
N VAL A 93 4.17 -1.38 -11.49
CA VAL A 93 3.35 -0.25 -11.96
C VAL A 93 3.55 0.94 -11.04
N ASP A 94 3.18 2.13 -11.52
CA ASP A 94 3.19 3.33 -10.67
C ASP A 94 2.08 3.22 -9.62
N LEU A 95 2.35 3.71 -8.41
CA LEU A 95 1.27 3.93 -7.45
C LEU A 95 0.32 4.99 -8.04
N PRO A 96 -0.99 4.74 -7.99
CA PRO A 96 -1.97 5.72 -8.45
C PRO A 96 -1.95 6.96 -7.55
N ASP A 97 -2.55 8.02 -8.04
CA ASP A 97 -2.87 9.16 -7.20
C ASP A 97 -3.87 8.74 -6.10
N TRP A 98 -3.54 9.03 -4.83
CA TRP A 98 -4.30 8.61 -3.66
C TRP A 98 -5.70 9.22 -3.65
N GLU A 99 -5.79 10.53 -3.86
CA GLU A 99 -7.07 11.24 -3.76
C GLU A 99 -7.99 10.84 -4.90
N ALA A 100 -7.47 10.74 -6.13
CA ALA A 100 -8.23 10.26 -7.27
C ALA A 100 -8.67 8.80 -7.10
N ALA A 101 -7.79 7.90 -6.64
CA ALA A 101 -8.15 6.50 -6.45
C ALA A 101 -9.18 6.33 -5.32
N TRP A 102 -9.02 7.03 -4.20
CA TRP A 102 -9.94 6.99 -3.07
C TRP A 102 -11.34 7.50 -3.44
N ASN A 103 -11.43 8.59 -4.20
CA ASN A 103 -12.72 9.15 -4.60
C ASN A 103 -13.49 8.29 -5.61
N ASN A 104 -12.81 7.35 -6.29
CA ASN A 104 -13.40 6.46 -7.29
C ASN A 104 -13.60 5.02 -6.79
N TRP A 105 -13.34 4.77 -5.51
CA TRP A 105 -13.46 3.45 -4.86
C TRP A 105 -14.75 3.36 -4.04
#